data_AF-A0A968M4G4-F1
#
_entry.id   AF-A0A968M4G4-F1
#
_cell.length_a   1.000
_cell.length_b   1.000
_cell.length_c   1.000
_cell.angle_alpha   90.00
_cell.angle_beta   90.00
_cell.angle_gamma   90.00
#
_symmetry.space_group_name_H-M   'P 1'
#
loop_
_entity.id
_entity.type
_entity.pdbx_description
1 polymer ?
#
loop_
_entity_poly.entity_id
_entity_poly.type
_entity_poly.pdbx_seq_one_letter_code
_entity_poly.pdbx_strand_id
1 'polypeptide(L)'
;MSLYSPQFVLNIATGSVSFPLAAAGAHALNDALRQIMERLQGAGTQGKKTPQPSVDVNLQQEGLLLNLFCNPNIWPAPHAAKVLFTVKTDVMRVSTEVELPRLLEDLSDYLESL
;
A
#
# COMPACT_ATOMS: atom_id res chain seq x y z
N MET A 1 12.41 23.41 18.94
CA MET A 1 11.22 22.75 18.37
C MET A 1 11.70 21.49 17.69
N SER A 2 11.41 20.32 18.25
CA SER A 2 11.86 19.04 17.67
C SER A 2 11.03 18.75 16.42
N LEU A 3 11.64 18.88 15.23
CA LEU A 3 11.04 18.69 13.90
C LEU A 3 11.00 17.20 13.53
N TYR A 4 10.47 16.33 14.39
CA TYR A 4 10.34 14.92 14.06
C TYR A 4 8.96 14.67 13.45
N SER A 5 8.87 14.76 12.12
CA SER A 5 7.71 14.22 11.41
C SER A 5 7.80 12.69 11.49
N PRO A 6 6.73 12.00 11.94
CA PRO A 6 6.71 10.54 11.97
C PRO A 6 7.03 9.99 10.57
N GLN A 7 7.89 8.97 10.54
CA GLN A 7 8.36 8.36 9.30
C GLN A 7 7.62 7.04 9.11
N PHE A 8 6.95 6.88 7.97
CA PHE A 8 6.41 5.59 7.59
C PHE A 8 7.57 4.73 7.06
N VAL A 9 7.72 3.53 7.60
CA VAL A 9 8.75 2.57 7.21
C VAL A 9 8.09 1.46 6.40
N LEU A 10 8.29 1.51 5.08
CA LEU A 10 7.85 0.47 4.16
C LEU A 10 8.86 -0.67 4.15
N ASN A 11 8.52 -1.83 4.70
CA ASN A 11 9.38 -3.01 4.65
C ASN A 11 9.20 -3.77 3.33
N ILE A 12 10.31 -4.07 2.67
CA ILE A 12 10.36 -4.75 1.37
C ILE A 12 11.25 -6.00 1.49
N ALA A 13 11.19 -6.91 0.52
CA ALA A 13 11.90 -8.19 0.59
C ALA A 13 13.42 -8.06 0.84
N THR A 14 14.04 -6.96 0.40
CA THR A 14 15.50 -6.74 0.48
C THR A 14 15.89 -5.52 1.31
N GLY A 15 15.01 -5.01 2.18
CA GLY A 15 15.30 -3.84 3.02
C GLY A 15 14.07 -3.05 3.42
N SER A 16 14.25 -1.74 3.60
CA SER A 16 13.16 -0.83 3.98
C SER A 16 13.32 0.54 3.32
N VAL A 17 12.21 1.22 3.07
CA VAL A 17 12.19 2.61 2.60
C VAL A 17 11.42 3.43 3.60
N SER A 18 12.05 4.48 4.14
CA SER A 18 11.43 5.38 5.11
C SER A 18 11.13 6.74 4.47
N PHE A 19 9.95 7.30 4.74
CA PHE A 19 9.56 8.61 4.24
C PHE A 19 8.51 9.29 5.14
N PRO A 20 8.45 10.64 5.15
CA PRO A 20 7.46 11.37 5.93
C PRO A 20 6.06 11.20 5.33
N LEU A 21 5.11 10.70 6.11
CA LEU A 21 3.73 10.48 5.67
C LEU A 21 2.75 11.23 6.60
N ALA A 22 1.99 12.19 6.06
CA ALA A 22 0.98 12.86 6.87
C ALA A 22 -0.14 11.90 7.29
N ALA A 23 -0.76 12.15 8.44
CA ALA A 23 -1.86 11.32 8.95
C ALA A 23 -2.99 11.13 7.93
N ALA A 24 -3.36 12.19 7.21
CA ALA A 24 -4.35 12.11 6.13
C ALA A 24 -3.94 11.15 5.01
N GLY A 25 -2.65 11.14 4.64
CA GLY A 25 -2.10 10.21 3.65
C GLY A 25 -2.07 8.76 4.17
N ALA A 26 -1.78 8.56 5.45
CA ALA A 26 -1.82 7.23 6.08
C ALA A 26 -3.25 6.65 6.15
N HIS A 27 -4.25 7.47 6.48
CA HIS A 27 -5.65 7.05 6.45
C HIS A 27 -6.12 6.73 5.03
N ALA A 28 -5.78 7.58 4.05
CA ALA A 28 -6.11 7.31 2.65
C ALA A 28 -5.43 6.03 2.11
N LEU A 29 -4.21 5.77 2.56
CA LEU A 29 -3.50 4.53 2.27
C LEU A 29 -4.21 3.32 2.89
N ASN A 30 -4.67 3.44 4.13
CA ASN A 30 -5.39 2.38 4.81
C ASN A 30 -6.71 2.04 4.10
N ASP A 31 -7.46 3.04 3.68
CA ASP A 31 -8.70 2.86 2.91
C ASP A 31 -8.44 2.14 1.57
N ALA A 32 -7.36 2.50 0.88
CA ALA A 32 -6.94 1.83 -0.34
C ALA A 32 -6.60 0.34 -0.12
N LEU A 33 -5.87 0.02 0.95
CA LEU A 33 -5.54 -1.36 1.29
C LEU A 33 -6.79 -2.17 1.66
N ARG A 34 -7.73 -1.58 2.39
CA ARG A 34 -9.03 -2.22 2.71
C ARG A 34 -9.82 -2.52 1.44
N GLN A 35 -9.87 -1.58 0.48
CA GLN A 35 -10.50 -1.82 -0.82
C GLN A 35 -9.84 -2.99 -1.57
N ILE A 36 -8.50 -3.09 -1.55
CA ILE A 36 -7.78 -4.22 -2.16
C ILE A 36 -8.17 -5.54 -1.48
N MET A 37 -8.23 -5.58 -0.15
CA MET A 37 -8.64 -6.78 0.59
C MET A 37 -10.05 -7.23 0.23
N GLU A 38 -11.01 -6.31 0.17
CA GLU A 38 -12.40 -6.61 -0.19
C GLU A 38 -12.52 -7.20 -1.60
N ARG A 39 -11.79 -6.63 -2.57
CA ARG A 39 -11.74 -7.15 -3.96
C ARG A 39 -11.20 -8.58 -4.01
N LEU A 40 -10.10 -8.82 -3.32
CA LEU A 40 -9.46 -10.14 -3.27
C LEU A 40 -10.33 -11.19 -2.58
N GLN A 41 -11.09 -10.83 -1.55
CA GLN A 41 -12.07 -11.74 -0.91
C GLN A 41 -13.23 -12.07 -1.86
N GLY A 42 -13.72 -11.10 -2.63
CA GLY A 42 -14.77 -11.30 -3.63
C GLY A 42 -14.31 -12.17 -4.82
N ALA A 43 -13.01 -12.23 -5.12
CA ALA A 43 -12.47 -13.01 -6.24
C ALA A 43 -12.44 -14.51 -5.96
N GLY A 44 -12.23 -14.92 -4.71
CA GLY A 44 -12.11 -16.33 -4.32
C GLY A 44 -13.44 -17.10 -4.22
N THR A 45 -14.58 -16.40 -4.20
CA THR A 45 -15.90 -17.01 -3.93
C THR A 45 -16.76 -17.27 -5.17
N GLN A 46 -16.36 -16.76 -6.35
CA GLN A 46 -17.17 -16.87 -7.57
C GLN A 46 -16.70 -18.02 -8.47
N GLY A 47 -17.51 -19.09 -8.55
CA GLY A 47 -17.29 -20.26 -9.42
C GLY A 47 -17.26 -19.99 -10.93
N LYS A 48 -17.41 -18.73 -11.37
CA LYS A 48 -17.10 -18.26 -12.71
C LYS A 48 -16.23 -17.00 -12.59
N LYS A 49 -14.98 -17.09 -13.05
CA LYS A 49 -13.96 -16.02 -13.04
C LYS A 49 -14.38 -14.86 -13.95
N THR A 50 -15.29 -14.02 -13.50
CA THR A 50 -15.48 -12.71 -14.13
C THR A 50 -14.27 -11.85 -13.74
N PRO A 51 -13.49 -11.33 -14.68
CA PRO A 51 -12.31 -10.53 -14.36
C PRO A 51 -12.71 -9.32 -13.50
N GLN A 52 -12.04 -9.14 -12.38
CA GLN A 52 -12.21 -7.95 -11.55
C GLN A 52 -11.31 -6.82 -12.06
N PRO A 53 -11.72 -5.54 -11.96
CA PRO A 53 -10.86 -4.43 -12.31
C PRO A 53 -9.65 -4.37 -11.36
N SER A 54 -8.49 -3.97 -11.90
CA SER A 54 -7.33 -3.63 -11.07
C SER A 54 -7.63 -2.42 -10.18
N VAL A 55 -7.03 -2.39 -9.00
CA VAL A 55 -7.03 -1.25 -8.10
C VAL A 55 -5.77 -0.43 -8.39
N ASP A 56 -5.94 0.84 -8.69
CA ASP A 56 -4.86 1.82 -8.89
C ASP A 56 -5.20 3.08 -8.07
N VAL A 57 -4.41 3.33 -7.02
CA VAL A 57 -4.60 4.45 -6.11
C VAL A 57 -3.38 5.35 -6.14
N ASN A 58 -3.61 6.63 -6.36
CA ASN A 58 -2.57 7.66 -6.36
C ASN A 58 -2.83 8.64 -5.21
N LEU A 59 -1.88 8.72 -4.28
CA LEU A 59 -1.91 9.67 -3.17
C LEU A 59 -0.82 10.71 -3.41
N GLN A 60 -1.22 11.98 -3.38
CA GLN A 60 -0.30 13.10 -3.55
C GLN A 60 -0.26 13.93 -2.27
N GLN A 61 0.96 14.16 -1.80
CA GLN A 61 1.31 15.05 -0.70
C GLN A 61 2.45 15.96 -1.19
N GLU A 62 2.66 17.07 -0.52
CA GLU A 62 3.83 17.92 -0.76
C GLU A 62 5.14 17.09 -0.70
N GLY A 63 5.90 17.10 -1.81
CA GLY A 63 7.18 16.40 -1.96
C GLY A 63 7.09 14.86 -2.04
N LEU A 64 5.89 14.27 -2.02
CA LEU A 64 5.70 12.82 -1.99
C LEU A 64 4.49 12.39 -2.84
N LEU A 65 4.72 11.46 -3.76
CA LEU A 65 3.69 10.74 -4.50
C LEU A 65 3.77 9.26 -4.16
N LEU A 66 2.66 8.70 -3.70
CA LEU A 66 2.49 7.27 -3.51
C LEU A 66 1.56 6.72 -4.58
N ASN A 67 1.93 5.61 -5.20
CA ASN A 67 1.05 4.85 -6.08
C ASN A 67 0.98 3.41 -5.60
N LEU A 68 -0.23 2.87 -5.55
CA LEU A 68 -0.52 1.48 -5.22
C LEU A 68 -1.28 0.86 -6.38
N PHE A 69 -0.73 -0.21 -6.92
CA PHE A 69 -1.37 -1.00 -7.95
C PHE A 69 -1.52 -2.45 -7.52
N CYS A 70 -2.73 -3.00 -7.64
CA CYS A 70 -3.01 -4.41 -7.40
C CYS A 70 -3.97 -4.95 -8.44
N ASN A 71 -3.60 -6.03 -9.12
CA ASN A 71 -4.49 -6.77 -9.99
C ASN A 71 -5.05 -7.99 -9.24
N PRO A 72 -6.33 -7.97 -8.82
CA PRO A 72 -6.92 -9.07 -8.04
C PRO A 72 -7.04 -10.38 -8.82
N ASN A 73 -6.90 -10.37 -10.15
CA ASN A 73 -6.99 -11.58 -10.96
C ASN A 73 -5.71 -12.43 -10.96
N ILE A 74 -4.58 -11.88 -10.50
CA ILE A 74 -3.28 -12.57 -10.47
C ILE A 74 -3.10 -13.33 -9.14
N TRP A 75 -3.85 -12.96 -8.11
CA TRP A 75 -3.71 -13.51 -6.77
C TRP A 75 -4.89 -14.41 -6.39
N PRO A 76 -4.64 -15.59 -5.81
CA PRO A 76 -5.70 -16.52 -5.43
C PRO A 76 -6.44 -16.09 -4.14
N ALA A 77 -5.79 -15.32 -3.28
CA ALA A 77 -6.31 -14.89 -1.98
C ALA A 77 -5.54 -13.68 -1.42
N PRO A 78 -6.11 -12.92 -0.47
CA PRO A 78 -5.45 -11.76 0.15
C PRO A 78 -4.09 -12.07 0.81
N HIS A 79 -3.96 -13.23 1.47
CA HIS A 79 -2.73 -13.60 2.19
C HIS A 79 -1.54 -13.88 1.27
N ALA A 80 -1.80 -14.19 0.00
CA ALA A 80 -0.76 -14.45 -1.00
C ALA A 80 -0.57 -13.26 -1.96
N ALA A 81 -1.30 -12.16 -1.77
CA ALA A 81 -1.30 -11.05 -2.68
C ALA A 81 -0.12 -10.12 -2.47
N LYS A 82 0.40 -9.58 -3.58
CA LYS A 82 1.36 -8.48 -3.57
C LYS A 82 0.77 -7.25 -4.24
N VAL A 83 1.20 -6.09 -3.75
CA VAL A 83 0.88 -4.78 -4.30
C VAL A 83 2.16 -4.22 -4.90
N LEU A 84 2.07 -3.69 -6.13
CA LEU A 84 3.12 -2.85 -6.68
C LEU A 84 3.01 -1.48 -6.00
N PHE A 85 3.95 -1.19 -5.11
CA PHE A 85 4.02 0.05 -4.36
C PHE A 85 5.09 0.95 -4.96
N THR A 86 4.72 2.18 -5.29
CA THR A 86 5.65 3.20 -5.76
C THR A 86 5.71 4.36 -4.79
N VAL A 87 6.91 4.65 -4.30
CA VAL A 87 7.25 5.87 -3.56
C VAL A 87 8.02 6.77 -4.51
N LYS A 88 7.54 7.99 -4.73
CA LYS A 88 8.24 8.99 -5.54
C LYS A 88 8.38 10.29 -4.76
N THR A 89 9.58 10.82 -4.72
CA THR A 89 9.93 12.16 -4.23
C THR A 89 10.59 12.95 -5.38
N ASP A 90 11.10 14.14 -5.08
CA ASP A 90 11.83 14.96 -6.06
C ASP A 90 13.15 14.34 -6.52
N VAL A 91 13.78 13.53 -5.67
CA VAL A 91 15.12 12.97 -5.90
C VAL A 91 15.13 11.45 -6.06
N MET A 92 14.02 10.77 -5.72
CA MET A 92 13.97 9.31 -5.67
C MET A 92 12.65 8.77 -6.20
N ARG A 93 12.71 7.66 -6.94
CA ARG A 93 11.55 6.82 -7.24
C ARG A 93 11.91 5.37 -6.94
N VAL A 94 11.15 4.76 -6.03
CA VAL A 94 11.24 3.33 -5.73
C VAL A 94 9.91 2.70 -6.11
N SER A 95 9.94 1.71 -7.00
CA SER A 95 8.77 0.88 -7.34
C SER A 95 9.11 -0.56 -7.01
N THR A 96 8.35 -1.18 -6.12
CA THR A 96 8.63 -2.52 -5.60
C THR A 96 7.35 -3.27 -5.30
N GLU A 97 7.38 -4.58 -5.43
CA GLU A 97 6.31 -5.43 -4.92
C GLU A 97 6.44 -5.57 -3.40
N VAL A 98 5.31 -5.46 -2.70
CA VAL A 98 5.22 -5.64 -1.26
C VAL A 98 4.08 -6.61 -0.96
N GLU A 99 4.30 -7.52 -0.03
CA GLU A 99 3.26 -8.43 0.44
C GLU A 99 2.15 -7.63 1.12
N LEU A 100 0.90 -7.84 0.71
CA LEU A 100 -0.24 -7.10 1.23
C LEU A 100 -0.39 -7.22 2.77
N PRO A 101 -0.23 -8.42 3.39
CA PRO A 101 -0.27 -8.54 4.84
C PRO A 101 0.81 -7.70 5.53
N ARG A 102 2.04 -7.73 5.00
CA ARG A 102 3.15 -6.95 5.58
C ARG A 102 2.90 -5.46 5.51
N LEU A 103 2.37 -4.99 4.38
CA LEU A 103 2.04 -3.58 4.18
C LEU A 103 0.92 -3.11 5.13
N LEU A 104 -0.06 -3.97 5.42
CA LEU A 104 -1.12 -3.69 6.39
C LEU A 104 -0.57 -3.60 7.82
N GLU A 105 0.33 -4.50 8.21
CA GLU A 105 1.03 -4.47 9.50
C GLU A 105 1.84 -3.17 9.64
N ASP A 106 2.72 -2.88 8.68
CA ASP A 106 3.57 -1.68 8.68
C ASP A 106 2.73 -0.40 8.83
N LEU A 107 1.57 -0.33 8.16
CA LEU A 107 0.68 0.83 8.22
C LEU A 107 -0.10 0.91 9.54
N SER A 108 -0.49 -0.24 10.09
CA SER A 108 -1.19 -0.29 11.37
C SER A 108 -0.28 0.18 12.49
N ASP A 109 0.96 -0.35 12.55
CA ASP A 109 2.01 0.09 13.49
C ASP A 109 2.29 1.59 13.35
N TYR A 110 2.33 2.10 12.12
CA TYR A 110 2.52 3.53 11.88
C TYR A 110 1.37 4.37 12.41
N LEU A 111 0.12 4.01 12.11
CA LEU A 111 -1.08 4.72 12.55
C LEU A 111 -1.22 4.73 14.08
N GLU A 112 -0.81 3.67 14.76
CA GLU A 112 -0.78 3.60 16.23
C GLU A 112 0.31 4.52 16.84
N SER A 113 1.33 4.86 16.07
CA SER A 113 2.44 5.74 16.48
C SER A 113 2.22 7.24 16.22
N LEU A 114 1.17 7.60 15.47
CA LEU A 114 0.79 8.98 15.15
C LEU A 114 0.11 9.69 16.34
#